data_AF-A0A964D9E5-F1
#
_entry.id   AF-A0A964D9E5-F1
#
_cell.length_a   1.000
_cell.length_b   1.000
_cell.length_c   1.000
_cell.angle_alpha   90.00
_cell.angle_beta   90.00
_cell.angle_gamma   90.00
#
_symmetry.space_group_name_H-M   'P 1'
#
loop_
_entity.id
_entity.type
_entity.pdbx_description
1 polymer ?
#
loop_
_entity_poly.entity_id
_entity_poly.type
_entity_poly.pdbx_seq_one_letter_code
_entity_poly.pdbx_strand_id
1 'polypeptide(L)'
;MNSSAIRTSFNQLLIIYIVLVSLANLETFSKYILHFEIFAIALAVVGVLSLEKRDEIKIPSILMIIPFVIILASRLLPYLNNSVPLGYDPGIYKYIMEGYQQNLPYLPSENIDLWVRKGFEPGLFMITDLLYLIGFDAHAILTWVFIFFELLLGLGIYVAAGRFFGKNVGILSLLIYSISIAQFKVFWYMYYKNVVALFLMLIALYLFRSRKYLPFILTSAFVGAVHRPTFLIFGLIYMAYIITYRKDLIKNVLAGMAVLAIALTFYLSNLKEAILYNIDPIITANIGSGTFISLFTYQFSSLPYLPFALLGFLFLARNKDLNLFFLWFLVGGIIVYFKLIFFDRFIIHLDIAMIILASVGLHELMKFKNRIITALLFILLLSSMLVMYQNINDAKPLVNENELNIIKKMNSLESNAYIMSTSSYYSPWILGYSGRKTVAPGLFDYDKWNFEEWETFRTTVEKEKAVEMLAVYEKPLYIYLGEKKRKNETKFENECFDKIFQENEIKIFKVLC
;
A
#
# COMPACT_ATOMS: atom_id res chain seq x y z
N MET A 1 3.55 -14.43 -42.61
CA MET A 1 4.06 -13.05 -42.43
C MET A 1 5.57 -13.09 -42.38
N ASN A 2 6.25 -12.14 -43.02
CA ASN A 2 7.72 -12.06 -43.00
C ASN A 2 8.21 -11.67 -41.58
N SER A 3 8.94 -12.56 -40.89
CA SER A 3 9.47 -12.34 -39.53
C SER A 3 10.24 -11.02 -39.42
N SER A 4 10.98 -10.66 -40.48
CA SER A 4 11.72 -9.40 -40.54
C SER A 4 10.81 -8.16 -40.50
N ALA A 5 9.65 -8.21 -41.16
CA ALA A 5 8.72 -7.08 -41.20
C ALA A 5 8.09 -6.83 -39.82
N ILE A 6 7.62 -7.90 -39.15
CA ILE A 6 7.06 -7.82 -37.80
C ILE A 6 8.09 -7.24 -36.83
N ARG A 7 9.35 -7.67 -36.91
CA ARG A 7 10.43 -7.19 -36.03
C ARG A 7 10.74 -5.71 -36.25
N THR A 8 10.78 -5.25 -37.50
CA THR A 8 10.98 -3.83 -37.80
C THR A 8 9.83 -2.99 -37.27
N SER A 9 8.58 -3.42 -37.50
CA SER A 9 7.39 -2.75 -36.93
C SER A 9 7.45 -2.69 -35.41
N PHE A 10 7.82 -3.80 -34.75
CA PHE A 10 7.96 -3.84 -33.30
C PHE A 10 8.98 -2.81 -32.78
N ASN A 11 10.17 -2.75 -33.39
CA ASN A 11 11.20 -1.80 -32.99
C ASN A 11 10.74 -0.34 -33.16
N GLN A 12 10.06 -0.03 -34.27
CA GLN A 12 9.51 1.32 -34.51
C GLN A 12 8.46 1.69 -33.47
N LEU A 13 7.50 0.79 -33.20
CA LEU A 13 6.48 0.99 -32.18
C LEU A 13 7.09 1.17 -30.78
N LEU A 14 8.13 0.40 -30.45
CA LEU A 14 8.84 0.50 -29.17
C LEU A 14 9.54 1.87 -29.03
N ILE A 15 10.21 2.34 -30.09
CA ILE A 15 10.84 3.67 -30.11
C ILE A 15 9.80 4.75 -29.84
N ILE A 16 8.70 4.74 -30.61
CA ILE A 16 7.64 5.74 -30.49
C ILE A 16 7.05 5.71 -29.07
N TYR A 17 6.75 4.52 -28.54
CA TYR A 17 6.22 4.37 -27.19
C TYR A 17 7.16 4.95 -26.12
N ILE A 18 8.44 4.59 -26.16
CA ILE A 18 9.43 5.03 -25.17
C ILE A 18 9.64 6.54 -25.22
N VAL A 19 9.69 7.12 -26.42
CA VAL A 19 9.80 8.57 -26.59
C VAL A 19 8.56 9.27 -26.02
N LEU A 20 7.36 8.82 -26.37
CA LEU A 20 6.12 9.43 -25.89
C LEU A 20 5.97 9.30 -24.37
N VAL A 21 6.26 8.14 -23.79
CA VAL A 21 6.19 7.95 -22.32
C VAL A 21 7.24 8.80 -21.61
N SER A 22 8.46 8.89 -22.15
CA SER A 22 9.50 9.73 -21.55
C SER A 22 9.15 11.22 -21.61
N LEU A 23 8.59 11.69 -22.73
CA LEU A 23 8.12 13.06 -22.89
C LEU A 23 6.92 13.37 -21.98
N ALA A 24 5.97 12.44 -21.85
CA ALA A 24 4.83 12.56 -20.95
C ALA A 24 5.27 12.58 -19.47
N ASN A 25 6.28 11.78 -19.12
CA ASN A 25 6.90 11.76 -17.80
C ASN A 25 7.57 13.11 -17.46
N LEU A 26 8.17 13.77 -18.45
CA LEU A 26 8.76 15.10 -18.33
C LEU A 26 7.75 16.25 -18.45
N GLU A 27 6.45 15.94 -18.43
CA GLU A 27 5.34 16.92 -18.48
C GLU A 27 5.34 17.83 -19.73
N THR A 28 6.04 17.43 -20.80
CA THR A 28 6.12 18.20 -22.05
C THR A 28 4.81 18.22 -22.83
N PHE A 29 3.94 17.23 -22.63
CA PHE A 29 2.56 17.24 -23.10
C PHE A 29 1.65 16.53 -22.09
N SER A 30 0.36 16.85 -22.17
CA SER A 30 -0.63 16.32 -21.25
C SER A 30 -0.73 14.80 -21.39
N LYS A 31 -0.51 14.11 -20.26
CA LYS A 31 -0.62 12.64 -20.13
C LYS A 31 -2.00 12.12 -20.56
N TYR A 32 -3.00 13.00 -20.64
CA TYR A 32 -4.39 12.72 -20.95
C TYR A 32 -4.70 12.70 -22.46
N ILE A 33 -3.76 13.11 -23.31
CA ILE A 33 -4.00 13.25 -24.76
C ILE A 33 -3.97 11.89 -25.48
N LEU A 34 -3.21 10.91 -24.96
CA LEU A 34 -2.94 9.66 -25.66
C LEU A 34 -3.44 8.45 -24.87
N HIS A 35 -4.09 7.52 -25.56
CA HIS A 35 -4.47 6.21 -25.02
C HIS A 35 -3.25 5.27 -24.94
N PHE A 36 -2.33 5.56 -24.02
CA PHE A 36 -1.08 4.82 -23.83
C PHE A 36 -1.30 3.34 -23.54
N GLU A 37 -2.40 2.96 -22.90
CA GLU A 37 -2.72 1.57 -22.57
C GLU A 37 -3.04 0.76 -23.83
N ILE A 38 -3.80 1.34 -24.78
CA ILE A 38 -4.10 0.70 -26.07
C ILE A 38 -2.80 0.49 -26.85
N PHE A 39 -1.93 1.49 -26.85
CA PHE A 39 -0.61 1.37 -27.49
C PHE A 39 0.23 0.28 -26.80
N ALA A 40 0.26 0.22 -25.46
CA ALA A 40 0.98 -0.82 -24.74
C ALA A 40 0.48 -2.23 -25.09
N ILE A 41 -0.84 -2.42 -25.24
CA ILE A 41 -1.44 -3.69 -25.69
C ILE A 41 -0.97 -4.03 -27.11
N ALA A 42 -1.09 -3.09 -28.06
CA ALA A 42 -0.65 -3.31 -29.44
C ALA A 42 0.84 -3.67 -29.51
N LEU A 43 1.68 -2.94 -28.76
CA LEU A 43 3.12 -3.18 -28.65
C LEU A 43 3.42 -4.58 -28.08
N ALA A 44 2.70 -5.01 -27.04
CA ALA A 44 2.87 -6.33 -26.44
C ALA A 44 2.47 -7.46 -27.40
N VAL A 45 1.37 -7.31 -28.14
CA VAL A 45 0.91 -8.30 -29.13
C VAL A 45 1.95 -8.45 -30.25
N VAL A 46 2.37 -7.34 -30.87
CA VAL A 46 3.41 -7.38 -31.92
C VAL A 46 4.73 -7.91 -31.36
N GLY A 47 5.06 -7.54 -30.12
CA GLY A 47 6.24 -8.00 -29.40
C GLY A 47 6.28 -9.51 -29.26
N VAL A 48 5.21 -10.15 -28.75
CA VAL A 48 5.14 -11.61 -28.63
C VAL A 48 5.33 -12.28 -29.98
N LEU A 49 4.69 -11.78 -31.04
CA LEU A 49 4.84 -12.33 -32.40
C LEU A 49 6.27 -12.22 -32.94
N SER A 50 7.05 -11.25 -32.46
CA SER A 50 8.45 -11.06 -32.86
C SER A 50 9.47 -11.92 -32.09
N LEU A 51 9.08 -12.52 -30.95
CA LEU A 51 9.98 -13.30 -30.10
C LEU A 51 10.41 -14.61 -30.75
N GLU A 52 11.72 -14.78 -30.95
CA GLU A 52 12.38 -16.01 -31.41
C GLU A 52 13.15 -16.69 -30.27
N LYS A 53 13.28 -18.02 -30.31
CA LYS A 53 14.14 -18.75 -29.36
C LYS A 53 15.61 -18.42 -29.65
N ARG A 54 16.30 -17.80 -28.68
CA ARG A 54 17.71 -17.41 -28.79
C ARG A 54 18.45 -17.62 -27.47
N ASP A 55 19.77 -17.51 -27.53
CA ASP A 55 20.72 -17.73 -26.44
C ASP A 55 20.30 -17.09 -25.10
N GLU A 56 20.66 -17.77 -24.02
CA GLU A 56 20.56 -17.21 -22.68
C GLU A 56 21.46 -15.98 -22.52
N ILE A 57 20.90 -14.92 -21.94
CA ILE A 57 21.66 -13.77 -21.45
C ILE A 57 21.98 -13.99 -19.99
N LYS A 58 23.20 -13.68 -19.57
CA LYS A 58 23.59 -13.69 -18.16
C LYS A 58 23.74 -12.26 -17.66
N ILE A 59 22.92 -11.88 -16.68
CA ILE A 59 23.05 -10.62 -15.96
C ILE A 59 23.98 -10.87 -14.77
N PRO A 60 25.09 -10.12 -14.63
CA PRO A 60 25.99 -10.26 -13.49
C PRO A 60 25.23 -10.11 -12.17
N SER A 61 25.45 -11.05 -11.25
CA SER A 61 24.67 -11.10 -10.01
C SER A 61 24.93 -9.92 -9.09
N ILE A 62 26.12 -9.32 -9.18
CA ILE A 62 26.50 -8.11 -8.43
C ILE A 62 25.58 -6.93 -8.72
N LEU A 63 24.92 -6.90 -9.89
CA LEU A 63 23.99 -5.83 -10.25
C LEU A 63 22.73 -5.79 -9.37
N MET A 64 22.47 -6.83 -8.55
CA MET A 64 21.38 -6.79 -7.58
C MET A 64 21.60 -5.75 -6.46
N ILE A 65 22.84 -5.31 -6.23
CA ILE A 65 23.15 -4.33 -5.18
C ILE A 65 22.59 -2.95 -5.53
N ILE A 66 22.66 -2.55 -6.81
CA ILE A 66 22.26 -1.22 -7.27
C ILE A 66 20.78 -0.93 -6.91
N PRO A 67 19.80 -1.80 -7.25
CA PRO A 67 18.42 -1.61 -6.82
C PRO A 67 18.20 -1.50 -5.31
N PHE A 68 18.93 -2.27 -4.49
CA PHE A 68 18.80 -2.16 -3.03
C PHE A 68 19.29 -0.80 -2.52
N VAL A 69 20.38 -0.28 -3.09
CA VAL A 69 20.86 1.07 -2.79
C VAL A 69 19.82 2.11 -3.21
N ILE A 70 19.17 1.95 -4.37
CA ILE A 70 18.10 2.87 -4.82
C ILE A 70 16.90 2.82 -3.87
N ILE A 71 16.44 1.63 -3.45
CA ILE A 71 15.34 1.50 -2.49
C ILE A 71 15.72 2.20 -1.19
N LEU A 72 16.89 1.88 -0.62
CA LEU A 72 17.34 2.47 0.64
C LEU A 72 17.45 3.99 0.54
N ALA A 73 18.14 4.51 -0.48
CA ALA A 73 18.31 5.95 -0.67
C ALA A 73 16.97 6.65 -0.86
N SER A 74 16.10 6.15 -1.74
CA SER A 74 14.78 6.74 -1.98
C SER A 74 13.88 6.75 -0.74
N ARG A 75 14.09 5.82 0.20
CA ARG A 75 13.31 5.76 1.45
C ARG A 75 13.89 6.59 2.57
N LEU A 76 15.22 6.74 2.62
CA LEU A 76 15.91 7.56 3.61
C LEU A 76 15.83 9.05 3.31
N LEU A 77 15.89 9.44 2.03
CA LEU A 77 15.91 10.85 1.60
C LEU A 77 14.77 11.69 2.20
N PRO A 78 13.50 11.23 2.23
CA PRO A 78 12.41 11.99 2.85
C PRO A 78 12.57 12.23 4.36
N TYR A 79 13.46 11.51 5.05
CA TYR A 79 13.69 11.63 6.48
C TYR A 79 14.98 12.40 6.84
N LEU A 80 15.79 12.83 5.85
CA LEU A 80 17.02 13.58 6.14
C LEU A 80 16.76 14.90 6.86
N ASN A 81 15.65 15.56 6.54
CA ASN A 81 15.25 16.86 7.11
C ASN A 81 13.86 16.79 7.78
N ASN A 82 13.41 15.59 8.15
CA ASN A 82 12.08 15.39 8.69
C ASN A 82 12.07 14.23 9.70
N SER A 83 11.64 14.53 10.93
CA SER A 83 11.48 13.56 12.00
C SER A 83 10.06 12.97 12.05
N VAL A 84 9.10 13.50 11.29
CA VAL A 84 7.71 13.04 11.33
C VAL A 84 7.52 11.86 10.38
N PRO A 85 6.95 10.73 10.85
CA PRO A 85 6.60 9.62 9.96
C PRO A 85 5.75 10.06 8.76
N LEU A 86 5.99 9.48 7.59
CA LEU A 86 5.18 9.78 6.40
C LEU A 86 3.81 9.09 6.47
N GLY A 87 2.84 9.60 5.70
CA GLY A 87 1.55 8.94 5.49
C GLY A 87 0.44 9.34 6.45
N TYR A 88 -0.71 8.67 6.30
CA TYR A 88 -1.96 8.98 7.02
C TYR A 88 -2.14 8.16 8.29
N ASP A 89 -1.73 6.88 8.25
CA ASP A 89 -1.93 5.93 9.35
C ASP A 89 -0.88 5.92 10.48
N PRO A 90 0.25 6.69 10.51
CA PRO A 90 1.24 6.56 11.59
C PRO A 90 0.68 6.67 12.99
N GLY A 91 -0.26 7.61 13.21
CA GLY A 91 -0.86 7.80 14.53
C GLY A 91 -1.81 6.66 14.94
N ILE A 92 -2.54 6.07 13.98
CA ILE A 92 -3.34 4.85 14.21
C ILE A 92 -2.42 3.67 14.56
N TYR A 93 -1.37 3.46 13.78
CA TYR A 93 -0.42 2.38 14.05
C TYR A 93 0.27 2.55 15.40
N LYS A 94 0.74 3.76 15.73
CA LYS A 94 1.32 4.07 17.04
C LYS A 94 0.37 3.70 18.17
N TYR A 95 -0.87 4.16 18.11
CA TYR A 95 -1.89 3.88 19.13
C TYR A 95 -2.06 2.38 19.36
N ILE A 96 -2.20 1.60 18.27
CA ILE A 96 -2.41 0.15 18.38
C ILE A 96 -1.13 -0.54 18.87
N MET A 97 0.03 -0.19 18.34
CA MET A 97 1.33 -0.76 18.73
C MET A 97 1.61 -0.55 20.22
N GLU A 98 1.39 0.65 20.75
CA GLU A 98 1.56 0.93 22.18
C GLU A 98 0.50 0.23 23.03
N GLY A 99 -0.73 0.10 22.54
CA GLY A 99 -1.78 -0.68 23.19
C GLY A 99 -1.40 -2.17 23.32
N TYR A 100 -0.84 -2.77 22.27
CA TYR A 100 -0.33 -4.14 22.32
C TYR A 100 0.86 -4.27 23.28
N GLN A 101 1.83 -3.35 23.20
CA GLN A 101 3.00 -3.30 24.08
C GLN A 101 2.60 -3.27 25.56
N GLN A 102 1.61 -2.43 25.93
CA GLN A 102 1.14 -2.30 27.32
C GLN A 102 0.48 -3.55 27.88
N ASN A 103 0.01 -4.47 27.02
CA ASN A 103 -0.64 -5.71 27.43
C ASN A 103 0.33 -6.91 27.46
N LEU A 104 1.60 -6.73 27.08
CA LEU A 104 2.60 -7.81 27.13
C LEU A 104 2.72 -8.41 28.55
N PRO A 105 2.83 -9.75 28.69
CA PRO A 105 3.03 -10.74 27.63
C PRO A 105 1.75 -11.28 26.96
N TYR A 106 0.58 -10.74 27.29
CA TYR A 106 -0.71 -11.23 26.80
C TYR A 106 -1.17 -10.45 25.56
N LEU A 107 -1.96 -11.09 24.69
CA LEU A 107 -2.62 -10.39 23.60
C LEU A 107 -3.80 -9.57 24.14
N PRO A 108 -4.02 -8.33 23.66
CA PRO A 108 -5.16 -7.53 24.07
C PRO A 108 -6.45 -8.13 23.47
N SER A 109 -7.13 -8.98 24.21
CA SER A 109 -8.38 -9.63 23.78
C SER A 109 -9.59 -8.71 23.90
N GLU A 110 -9.77 -8.08 25.07
CA GLU A 110 -10.95 -7.26 25.40
C GLU A 110 -10.63 -5.81 25.75
N ASN A 111 -9.39 -5.51 26.17
CA ASN A 111 -8.99 -4.20 26.68
C ASN A 111 -8.67 -3.15 25.60
N ILE A 112 -8.83 -3.50 24.31
CA ILE A 112 -8.61 -2.57 23.21
C ILE A 112 -9.94 -2.17 22.57
N ASP A 113 -9.97 -0.92 22.11
CA ASP A 113 -11.09 -0.30 21.43
C ASP A 113 -11.72 -1.21 20.36
N LEU A 114 -13.05 -1.16 20.25
CA LEU A 114 -13.84 -2.02 19.37
C LEU A 114 -13.49 -1.78 17.89
N TRP A 115 -13.25 -0.54 17.48
CA TRP A 115 -12.81 -0.21 16.12
C TRP A 115 -11.48 -0.91 15.75
N VAL A 116 -10.57 -1.09 16.71
CA VAL A 116 -9.31 -1.82 16.49
C VAL A 116 -9.61 -3.29 16.26
N ARG A 117 -10.39 -3.92 17.14
CA ARG A 117 -10.73 -5.36 17.04
C ARG A 117 -11.48 -5.70 15.76
N LYS A 118 -12.31 -4.79 15.25
CA LYS A 118 -13.05 -4.95 13.99
C LYS A 118 -12.15 -4.74 12.77
N GLY A 119 -11.36 -3.66 12.78
CA GLY A 119 -10.67 -3.12 11.60
C GLY A 119 -9.24 -3.61 11.39
N PHE A 120 -8.60 -4.19 12.42
CA PHE A 120 -7.18 -4.53 12.37
C PHE A 120 -6.90 -6.00 12.68
N GLU A 121 -5.96 -6.56 11.92
CA GLU A 121 -5.44 -7.90 12.11
C GLU A 121 -4.28 -7.91 13.14
N PRO A 122 -4.19 -8.92 14.01
CA PRO A 122 -3.23 -8.91 15.12
C PRO A 122 -1.78 -9.16 14.70
N GLY A 123 -1.55 -9.83 13.56
CA GLY A 123 -0.25 -10.38 13.20
C GLY A 123 0.84 -9.34 12.98
N LEU A 124 0.52 -8.14 12.47
CA LEU A 124 1.52 -7.06 12.39
C LEU A 124 1.96 -6.63 13.80
N PHE A 125 1.01 -6.50 14.72
CA PHE A 125 1.28 -6.00 16.06
C PHE A 125 2.04 -7.00 16.92
N MET A 126 1.81 -8.30 16.68
CA MET A 126 2.67 -9.36 17.25
C MET A 126 4.13 -9.24 16.81
N ILE A 127 4.39 -8.83 15.55
CA ILE A 127 5.75 -8.56 15.09
C ILE A 127 6.33 -7.34 15.83
N THR A 128 5.53 -6.28 16.00
CA THR A 128 6.02 -5.07 16.68
C THR A 128 6.27 -5.29 18.16
N ASP A 129 5.49 -6.15 18.83
CA ASP A 129 5.75 -6.54 20.22
C ASP A 129 7.13 -7.17 20.39
N LEU A 130 7.53 -8.04 19.46
CA LEU A 130 8.89 -8.61 19.46
C LEU A 130 9.96 -7.54 19.27
N LEU A 131 9.67 -6.50 18.47
CA LEU A 131 10.58 -5.37 18.25
C LEU A 131 10.68 -4.47 19.50
N TYR A 132 9.58 -4.25 20.21
CA TYR A 132 9.58 -3.56 21.49
C TYR A 132 10.43 -4.29 22.53
N LEU A 133 10.32 -5.62 22.61
CA LEU A 133 11.09 -6.45 23.54
C LEU A 133 12.61 -6.35 23.31
N ILE A 134 13.05 -6.05 22.08
CA ILE A 134 14.47 -5.83 21.75
C ILE A 134 14.87 -4.35 21.73
N GLY A 135 13.98 -3.44 22.16
CA GLY A 135 14.29 -2.03 22.44
C GLY A 135 13.92 -1.01 21.36
N PHE A 136 13.16 -1.38 20.32
CA PHE A 136 12.62 -0.38 19.38
C PHE A 136 11.40 0.32 19.97
N ASP A 137 11.26 1.62 19.73
CA ASP A 137 10.05 2.38 20.05
C ASP A 137 9.10 2.48 18.84
N ALA A 138 7.87 2.97 19.06
CA ALA A 138 6.88 3.16 18.00
C ALA A 138 7.44 3.99 16.83
N HIS A 139 8.23 5.02 17.15
CA HIS A 139 8.77 5.94 16.17
C HIS A 139 9.78 5.25 15.24
N ALA A 140 10.72 4.49 15.79
CA ALA A 140 11.70 3.72 15.05
C ALA A 140 11.04 2.59 14.24
N ILE A 141 9.97 1.98 14.77
CA ILE A 141 9.19 0.97 14.03
C ILE A 141 8.53 1.60 12.79
N LEU A 142 7.84 2.73 12.97
CA LEU A 142 7.12 3.42 11.90
C LEU A 142 8.05 4.04 10.85
N THR A 143 9.32 4.30 11.19
CA THR A 143 10.30 4.88 10.27
C THR A 143 11.27 3.82 9.77
N TRP A 144 12.26 3.47 10.57
CA TRP A 144 13.40 2.64 10.17
C TRP A 144 13.03 1.19 9.89
N VAL A 145 12.21 0.57 10.74
CA VAL A 145 11.79 -0.81 10.53
C VAL A 145 10.87 -0.91 9.30
N PHE A 146 10.04 0.10 9.05
CA PHE A 146 9.23 0.12 7.85
C PHE A 146 10.09 0.20 6.56
N ILE A 147 11.15 1.02 6.55
CA ILE A 147 12.14 1.04 5.45
C ILE A 147 12.79 -0.34 5.27
N PHE A 148 13.14 -1.00 6.37
CA PHE A 148 13.66 -2.36 6.32
C PHE A 148 12.68 -3.34 5.69
N PHE A 149 11.38 -3.24 5.98
CA PHE A 149 10.35 -4.07 5.33
C PHE A 149 10.18 -3.77 3.83
N GLU A 150 10.39 -2.55 3.36
CA GLU A 150 10.46 -2.24 1.92
C GLU A 150 11.66 -2.95 1.25
N LEU A 151 12.82 -2.99 1.92
CA LEU A 151 13.97 -3.77 1.44
C LEU A 151 13.67 -5.27 1.41
N LEU A 152 13.02 -5.79 2.46
CA LEU A 152 12.58 -7.19 2.49
C LEU A 152 11.57 -7.49 1.40
N LEU A 153 10.62 -6.60 1.10
CA LEU A 153 9.70 -6.75 -0.02
C LEU A 153 10.46 -6.84 -1.35
N GLY A 154 11.43 -5.95 -1.60
CA GLY A 154 12.33 -6.04 -2.74
C GLY A 154 13.07 -7.39 -2.82
N LEU A 155 13.60 -7.87 -1.69
CA LEU A 155 14.22 -9.20 -1.61
C LEU A 155 13.23 -10.33 -1.92
N GLY A 156 12.00 -10.25 -1.40
CA GLY A 156 10.93 -11.20 -1.67
C GLY A 156 10.61 -11.27 -3.16
N ILE A 157 10.54 -10.10 -3.83
CA ILE A 157 10.35 -10.00 -5.29
C ILE A 157 11.50 -10.68 -6.02
N TYR A 158 12.75 -10.35 -5.68
CA TYR A 158 13.95 -10.95 -6.27
C TYR A 158 13.96 -12.48 -6.15
N VAL A 159 13.75 -13.00 -4.94
CA VAL A 159 13.84 -14.43 -4.63
C VAL A 159 12.68 -15.20 -5.29
N ALA A 160 11.46 -14.69 -5.19
CA ALA A 160 10.29 -15.36 -5.76
C ALA A 160 10.33 -15.34 -7.30
N ALA A 161 10.55 -14.19 -7.92
CA ALA A 161 10.68 -14.09 -9.39
C ALA A 161 11.86 -14.93 -9.90
N GLY A 162 13.00 -14.87 -9.20
CA GLY A 162 14.19 -15.67 -9.49
C GLY A 162 13.94 -17.17 -9.45
N ARG A 163 13.08 -17.64 -8.54
CA ARG A 163 12.73 -19.05 -8.41
C ARG A 163 11.78 -19.54 -9.51
N PHE A 164 10.87 -18.69 -9.98
CA PHE A 164 9.91 -19.05 -11.03
C PHE A 164 10.51 -18.94 -12.43
N PHE A 165 11.28 -17.88 -12.69
CA PHE A 165 11.69 -17.49 -14.04
C PHE A 165 13.21 -17.38 -14.23
N GLY A 166 13.99 -17.66 -13.18
CA GLY A 166 15.45 -17.60 -13.21
C GLY A 166 16.03 -16.27 -12.71
N LYS A 167 17.31 -16.32 -12.35
CA LYS A 167 18.01 -15.24 -11.62
C LYS A 167 17.93 -13.87 -12.30
N ASN A 168 18.04 -13.83 -13.62
CA ASN A 168 18.01 -12.58 -14.39
C ASN A 168 16.67 -11.85 -14.23
N VAL A 169 15.56 -12.60 -14.28
CA VAL A 169 14.22 -12.04 -14.08
C VAL A 169 14.11 -11.49 -12.66
N GLY A 170 14.64 -12.19 -11.66
CA GLY A 170 14.72 -11.68 -10.28
C GLY A 170 15.45 -10.34 -10.18
N ILE A 171 16.62 -10.18 -10.83
CA ILE A 171 17.38 -8.93 -10.83
C ILE A 171 16.57 -7.81 -11.51
N LEU A 172 15.96 -8.09 -12.65
CA LEU A 172 15.13 -7.13 -13.37
C LEU A 172 13.90 -6.71 -12.56
N SER A 173 13.25 -7.65 -11.85
CA SER A 173 12.08 -7.34 -11.01
C SER A 173 12.45 -6.43 -9.85
N LEU A 174 13.59 -6.70 -9.21
CA LEU A 174 14.10 -5.84 -8.16
C LEU A 174 14.46 -4.44 -8.69
N LEU A 175 15.05 -4.35 -9.88
CA LEU A 175 15.37 -3.06 -10.52
C LEU A 175 14.09 -2.25 -10.81
N ILE A 176 13.09 -2.84 -11.45
CA ILE A 176 11.83 -2.15 -11.76
C ILE A 176 11.11 -1.75 -10.48
N TYR A 177 11.08 -2.62 -9.46
CA TYR A 177 10.52 -2.29 -8.14
C TYR A 177 11.22 -1.07 -7.52
N SER A 178 12.56 -1.00 -7.58
CA SER A 178 13.33 0.10 -6.97
C SER A 178 13.03 1.49 -7.57
N ILE A 179 12.50 1.53 -8.79
CA ILE A 179 12.14 2.78 -9.48
C ILE A 179 10.62 2.92 -9.70
N SER A 180 9.81 2.03 -9.13
CA SER A 180 8.35 2.09 -9.28
C SER A 180 7.78 3.24 -8.46
N ILE A 181 7.18 4.22 -9.13
CA ILE A 181 6.49 5.35 -8.49
C ILE A 181 5.29 4.85 -7.67
N ALA A 182 4.58 3.83 -8.16
CA ALA A 182 3.46 3.24 -7.43
C ALA A 182 3.94 2.67 -6.08
N GLN A 183 5.02 1.88 -6.09
CA GLN A 183 5.63 1.38 -4.85
C GLN A 183 6.26 2.49 -4.02
N PHE A 184 6.73 3.59 -4.65
CA PHE A 184 7.16 4.75 -3.89
C PHE A 184 6.04 5.31 -3.02
N LYS A 185 4.88 5.51 -3.64
CA LYS A 185 3.67 5.99 -2.97
C LYS A 185 3.18 5.02 -1.91
N VAL A 186 3.38 3.71 -2.10
CA VAL A 186 3.00 2.71 -1.09
C VAL A 186 3.71 2.95 0.25
N PHE A 187 5.02 3.20 0.17
CA PHE A 187 5.82 3.62 1.31
C PHE A 187 5.40 5.00 1.84
N TRP A 188 5.21 5.99 0.96
CA TRP A 188 4.85 7.34 1.40
C TRP A 188 3.51 7.37 2.16
N TYR A 189 2.51 6.60 1.71
CA TYR A 189 1.23 6.45 2.40
C TYR A 189 1.29 5.57 3.66
N MET A 190 2.42 4.90 3.92
CA MET A 190 2.61 3.96 5.01
C MET A 190 1.62 2.78 4.99
N TYR A 191 1.51 2.06 3.86
CA TYR A 191 0.74 0.80 3.82
C TYR A 191 1.50 -0.36 4.50
N TYR A 192 1.82 -0.19 5.78
CA TYR A 192 2.68 -1.09 6.55
C TYR A 192 2.21 -2.55 6.48
N LYS A 193 0.96 -2.82 6.87
CA LYS A 193 0.38 -4.18 6.82
C LYS A 193 0.51 -4.80 5.44
N ASN A 194 0.30 -4.00 4.40
CA ASN A 194 0.30 -4.43 3.02
C ASN A 194 1.70 -4.84 2.55
N VAL A 195 2.73 -4.06 2.89
CA VAL A 195 4.13 -4.34 2.56
C VAL A 195 4.61 -5.62 3.24
N VAL A 196 4.35 -5.77 4.54
CA VAL A 196 4.73 -6.98 5.30
C VAL A 196 4.01 -8.21 4.76
N ALA A 197 2.69 -8.11 4.51
CA ALA A 197 1.91 -9.22 3.99
C ALA A 197 2.32 -9.61 2.55
N LEU A 198 2.65 -8.65 1.68
CA LEU A 198 3.15 -8.92 0.33
C LEU A 198 4.51 -9.62 0.36
N PHE A 199 5.41 -9.20 1.26
CA PHE A 199 6.68 -9.91 1.48
C PHE A 199 6.41 -11.36 1.89
N LEU A 200 5.59 -11.59 2.92
CA LEU A 200 5.22 -12.93 3.38
C LEU A 200 4.56 -13.76 2.28
N MET A 201 3.67 -13.17 1.48
CA MET A 201 3.03 -13.81 0.34
C MET A 201 4.06 -14.26 -0.70
N LEU A 202 5.03 -13.41 -1.07
CA LEU A 202 6.10 -13.77 -2.01
C LEU A 202 6.97 -14.91 -1.48
N ILE A 203 7.30 -14.90 -0.19
CA ILE A 203 8.00 -16.01 0.47
C ILE A 203 7.15 -17.29 0.46
N ALA A 204 5.85 -17.19 0.72
CA ALA A 204 4.93 -18.34 0.62
C ALA A 204 4.92 -18.93 -0.79
N LEU A 205 4.82 -18.10 -1.83
CA LEU A 205 4.89 -18.55 -3.24
C LEU A 205 6.23 -19.23 -3.55
N TYR A 206 7.35 -18.68 -3.05
CA TYR A 206 8.67 -19.30 -3.16
C TYR A 206 8.72 -20.68 -2.49
N LEU A 207 8.20 -20.81 -1.27
CA LEU A 207 8.17 -22.06 -0.50
C LEU A 207 7.29 -23.12 -1.17
N PHE A 208 6.13 -22.70 -1.68
CA PHE A 208 5.23 -23.56 -2.45
C PHE A 208 5.93 -24.11 -3.70
N ARG A 209 6.56 -23.24 -4.49
CA ARG A 209 7.33 -23.65 -5.69
C ARG A 209 8.51 -24.55 -5.33
N SER A 210 9.06 -24.39 -4.13
CA SER A 210 10.15 -25.21 -3.60
C SER A 210 9.67 -26.49 -2.90
N ARG A 211 8.36 -26.80 -2.94
CA ARG A 211 7.72 -27.97 -2.32
C ARG A 211 7.92 -28.08 -0.81
N LYS A 212 8.19 -26.96 -0.12
CA LYS A 212 8.33 -26.88 1.34
C LYS A 212 6.97 -26.59 1.98
N TYR A 213 6.11 -27.61 2.06
CA TYR A 213 4.69 -27.45 2.42
C TYR A 213 4.45 -26.93 3.84
N LEU A 214 5.17 -27.43 4.85
CA LEU A 214 4.97 -26.97 6.23
C LEU A 214 5.33 -25.47 6.39
N PRO A 215 6.53 -25.00 6.00
CA PRO A 215 6.84 -23.57 5.98
C PRO A 215 5.87 -22.75 5.13
N PHE A 216 5.42 -23.28 3.99
CA PHE A 216 4.40 -22.64 3.16
C PHE A 216 3.09 -22.42 3.91
N ILE A 217 2.58 -23.46 4.60
CA ILE A 217 1.34 -23.39 5.36
C ILE A 217 1.45 -22.33 6.47
N LEU A 218 2.52 -22.37 7.26
CA LEU A 218 2.74 -21.43 8.36
C LEU A 218 2.87 -19.99 7.85
N THR A 219 3.67 -19.77 6.81
CA THR A 219 3.87 -18.43 6.22
C THR A 219 2.56 -17.90 5.63
N SER A 220 1.81 -18.76 4.93
CA SER A 220 0.52 -18.39 4.32
C SER A 220 -0.55 -18.05 5.35
N ALA A 221 -0.62 -18.83 6.44
CA ALA A 221 -1.54 -18.52 7.54
C ALA A 221 -1.18 -17.17 8.18
N PHE A 222 0.11 -16.87 8.30
CA PHE A 222 0.59 -15.60 8.84
C PHE A 222 0.29 -14.41 7.92
N VAL A 223 0.22 -14.58 6.58
CA VAL A 223 -0.32 -13.55 5.68
C VAL A 223 -1.75 -13.16 6.11
N GLY A 224 -2.60 -14.15 6.45
CA GLY A 224 -3.96 -13.93 6.96
C GLY A 224 -4.03 -13.26 8.32
N ALA A 225 -3.01 -13.45 9.16
CA ALA A 225 -2.88 -12.77 10.43
C ALA A 225 -2.39 -11.32 10.29
N VAL A 226 -1.66 -10.98 9.22
CA VAL A 226 -1.10 -9.62 9.01
C VAL A 226 -2.04 -8.74 8.19
N HIS A 227 -2.65 -9.26 7.12
CA HIS A 227 -3.47 -8.46 6.22
C HIS A 227 -4.49 -9.27 5.42
N ARG A 228 -5.79 -9.08 5.72
CA ARG A 228 -6.90 -9.84 5.09
C ARG A 228 -6.99 -9.62 3.57
N PRO A 229 -6.86 -8.40 3.00
CA PRO A 229 -6.91 -8.22 1.55
C PRO A 229 -5.81 -8.99 0.81
N THR A 230 -4.58 -9.00 1.34
CA THR A 230 -3.47 -9.76 0.75
C THR A 230 -3.72 -11.27 0.86
N PHE A 231 -4.28 -11.72 1.98
CA PHE A 231 -4.67 -13.11 2.15
C PHE A 231 -5.79 -13.55 1.19
N LEU A 232 -6.77 -12.68 0.95
CA LEU A 232 -7.85 -12.93 0.00
C LEU A 232 -7.31 -13.10 -1.43
N ILE A 233 -6.51 -12.15 -1.93
CA ILE A 233 -5.95 -12.27 -3.27
C ILE A 233 -5.06 -13.51 -3.39
N PHE A 234 -4.26 -13.80 -2.36
CA PHE A 234 -3.45 -15.01 -2.30
C PHE A 234 -4.31 -16.29 -2.37
N GLY A 235 -5.40 -16.35 -1.62
CA GLY A 235 -6.36 -17.46 -1.65
C GLY A 235 -7.02 -17.65 -3.02
N LEU A 236 -7.43 -16.56 -3.68
CA LEU A 236 -8.00 -16.60 -5.03
C LEU A 236 -6.99 -17.12 -6.06
N ILE A 237 -5.74 -16.66 -5.99
CA ILE A 237 -4.65 -17.12 -6.87
C ILE A 237 -4.38 -18.61 -6.64
N TYR A 238 -4.28 -19.02 -5.37
CA TYR A 238 -4.01 -20.40 -5.00
C TYR A 238 -5.14 -21.33 -5.44
N MET A 239 -6.40 -20.92 -5.27
CA MET A 239 -7.57 -21.64 -5.74
C MET A 239 -7.58 -21.76 -7.28
N ALA A 240 -7.37 -20.65 -8.00
CA ALA A 240 -7.27 -20.67 -9.46
C ALA A 240 -6.15 -21.60 -9.94
N TYR A 241 -5.02 -21.64 -9.22
CA TYR A 241 -3.91 -22.53 -9.52
C TYR A 241 -4.29 -24.00 -9.33
N ILE A 242 -4.95 -24.35 -8.22
CA ILE A 242 -5.40 -25.72 -7.95
C ILE A 242 -6.40 -26.20 -9.01
N ILE A 243 -7.35 -25.35 -9.41
CA ILE A 243 -8.36 -25.69 -10.42
C ILE A 243 -7.70 -25.94 -11.78
N THR A 244 -6.72 -25.10 -12.13
CA THR A 244 -5.98 -25.16 -13.39
C THR A 244 -5.01 -26.35 -13.41
N TYR A 245 -4.29 -26.58 -12.32
CA TYR A 245 -3.30 -27.64 -12.16
C TYR A 245 -3.80 -28.67 -11.16
N ARG A 246 -4.61 -29.61 -11.64
CA ARG A 246 -5.19 -30.70 -10.83
C ARG A 246 -4.19 -31.73 -10.31
N LYS A 247 -2.90 -31.56 -10.60
CA LYS A 247 -1.84 -32.41 -10.06
C LYS A 247 -1.72 -32.16 -8.56
N ASP A 248 -1.67 -33.24 -7.77
CA ASP A 248 -1.62 -33.19 -6.31
C ASP A 248 -2.81 -32.43 -5.68
N LEU A 249 -3.98 -32.47 -6.33
CA LEU A 249 -5.21 -31.75 -5.92
C LEU A 249 -5.52 -31.92 -4.43
N ILE A 250 -5.63 -33.17 -3.96
CA ILE A 250 -5.97 -33.48 -2.56
C ILE A 250 -4.96 -32.84 -1.61
N LYS A 251 -3.66 -32.97 -1.90
CA LYS A 251 -2.59 -32.40 -1.07
C LYS A 251 -2.67 -30.88 -1.00
N ASN A 252 -2.93 -30.22 -2.13
CA ASN A 252 -3.05 -28.76 -2.17
C ASN A 252 -4.34 -28.27 -1.48
N VAL A 253 -5.45 -29.01 -1.61
CA VAL A 253 -6.69 -28.72 -0.88
C VAL A 253 -6.49 -28.87 0.63
N LEU A 254 -5.85 -29.96 1.09
CA LEU A 254 -5.50 -30.15 2.49
C LEU A 254 -4.60 -29.03 3.02
N ALA A 255 -3.60 -28.62 2.23
CA ALA A 255 -2.73 -27.49 2.59
C ALA A 255 -3.51 -26.18 2.70
N GLY A 256 -4.42 -25.89 1.76
CA GLY A 256 -5.29 -24.73 1.81
C GLY A 256 -6.22 -24.72 3.04
N MET A 257 -6.81 -25.87 3.38
CA MET A 257 -7.62 -26.01 4.60
C MET A 257 -6.78 -25.81 5.86
N ALA A 258 -5.56 -26.34 5.91
CA ALA A 258 -4.65 -26.13 7.03
C ALA A 258 -4.26 -24.64 7.18
N VAL A 259 -4.01 -23.94 6.07
CA VAL A 259 -3.75 -22.49 6.06
C VAL A 259 -4.93 -21.73 6.66
N LEU A 260 -6.16 -22.03 6.23
CA LEU A 260 -7.37 -21.39 6.76
C LEU A 260 -7.58 -21.69 8.25
N ALA A 261 -7.42 -22.95 8.65
CA ALA A 261 -7.58 -23.36 10.05
C ALA A 261 -6.59 -22.65 10.97
N ILE A 262 -5.31 -22.57 10.58
CA ILE A 262 -4.27 -21.88 11.37
C ILE A 262 -4.51 -20.36 11.34
N ALA A 263 -4.84 -19.77 10.20
CA ALA A 263 -5.15 -18.34 10.12
C ALA A 263 -6.31 -17.96 11.05
N LEU A 264 -7.34 -18.82 11.15
CA LEU A 264 -8.50 -18.60 12.02
C LEU A 264 -8.12 -18.56 13.51
N THR A 265 -7.05 -19.25 13.92
CA THR A 265 -6.63 -19.27 15.33
C THR A 265 -6.27 -17.87 15.86
N PHE A 266 -5.78 -16.98 14.99
CA PHE A 266 -5.48 -15.58 15.34
C PHE A 266 -6.71 -14.74 15.63
N TYR A 267 -7.90 -15.22 15.28
CA TYR A 267 -9.17 -14.51 15.43
C TYR A 267 -10.12 -15.17 16.43
N LEU A 268 -9.68 -16.19 17.18
CA LEU A 268 -10.56 -16.93 18.09
C LEU A 268 -11.15 -16.04 19.19
N SER A 269 -10.40 -15.06 19.69
CA SER A 269 -10.86 -14.15 20.75
C SER A 269 -11.81 -13.06 20.26
N ASN A 270 -11.89 -12.80 18.95
CA ASN A 270 -12.67 -11.72 18.36
C ASN A 270 -13.36 -12.16 17.06
N LEU A 271 -13.77 -13.43 16.97
CA LEU A 271 -14.28 -14.03 15.74
C LEU A 271 -15.51 -13.28 15.21
N LYS A 272 -16.39 -12.88 16.13
CA LYS A 272 -17.61 -12.12 15.82
C LYS A 272 -17.25 -10.76 15.23
N GLU A 273 -16.36 -10.02 15.88
CA GLU A 273 -15.86 -8.70 15.48
C GLU A 273 -15.10 -8.74 14.16
N ALA A 274 -14.22 -9.73 13.99
CA ALA A 274 -13.32 -9.86 12.85
C ALA A 274 -14.03 -10.37 11.59
N ILE A 275 -15.04 -11.24 11.72
CA ILE A 275 -15.71 -11.86 10.58
C ILE A 275 -17.09 -11.23 10.33
N LEU A 276 -18.00 -11.29 11.31
CA LEU A 276 -19.43 -10.98 11.07
C LEU A 276 -19.66 -9.49 10.77
N TYR A 277 -19.01 -8.59 11.50
CA TYR A 277 -19.17 -7.13 11.27
C TYR A 277 -18.52 -6.64 9.97
N ASN A 278 -17.65 -7.43 9.34
CA ASN A 278 -17.05 -7.08 8.06
C ASN A 278 -17.89 -7.53 6.85
N ILE A 279 -19.01 -8.22 7.08
CA ILE A 279 -19.95 -8.63 6.03
C ILE A 279 -20.89 -7.46 5.67
N ASP A 280 -21.36 -6.69 6.65
CA ASP A 280 -22.33 -5.60 6.43
C ASP A 280 -21.84 -4.52 5.46
N PRO A 281 -20.57 -4.04 5.51
CA PRO A 281 -20.06 -3.06 4.53
C PRO A 281 -20.00 -3.61 3.10
N ILE A 282 -19.83 -4.92 2.94
CA ILE A 282 -19.81 -5.59 1.63
C ILE A 282 -21.22 -5.62 1.03
N ILE A 283 -22.22 -5.89 1.88
CA ILE A 283 -23.64 -5.94 1.48
C ILE A 283 -24.18 -4.54 1.18
N THR A 284 -23.81 -3.55 2.00
CA THR A 284 -24.34 -2.18 1.91
C THR A 284 -23.58 -1.30 0.93
N ALA A 285 -22.47 -1.78 0.37
CA ALA A 285 -21.53 -1.00 -0.46
C ALA A 285 -21.06 0.32 0.20
N ASN A 286 -21.24 0.47 1.51
CA ASN A 286 -20.84 1.64 2.27
C ASN A 286 -19.38 1.47 2.70
N ILE A 287 -18.49 1.80 1.78
CA ILE A 287 -17.05 1.61 1.95
C ILE A 287 -16.50 2.80 2.75
N GLY A 288 -16.03 2.51 3.96
CA GLY A 288 -15.43 3.50 4.85
C GLY A 288 -14.28 4.28 4.21
N SER A 289 -14.05 5.50 4.73
CA SER A 289 -13.01 6.40 4.25
C SER A 289 -11.60 5.81 4.40
N GLY A 290 -10.73 6.06 3.42
CA GLY A 290 -9.32 5.67 3.46
C GLY A 290 -8.55 6.29 2.30
N THR A 291 -7.26 6.53 2.50
CA THR A 291 -6.37 7.04 1.44
C THR A 291 -5.83 5.87 0.63
N PHE A 292 -6.24 5.78 -0.64
CA PHE A 292 -5.76 4.78 -1.60
C PHE A 292 -5.13 5.43 -2.83
N ILE A 293 -4.18 4.73 -3.47
CA ILE A 293 -3.67 5.13 -4.79
C ILE A 293 -4.85 5.02 -5.76
N SER A 294 -5.26 6.12 -6.39
CA SER A 294 -6.34 6.06 -7.37
C SER A 294 -5.91 5.29 -8.62
N LEU A 295 -6.85 4.57 -9.24
CA LEU A 295 -6.62 3.90 -10.53
C LEU A 295 -6.00 4.85 -11.56
N PHE A 296 -6.51 6.09 -11.61
CA PHE A 296 -5.98 7.12 -12.48
C PHE A 296 -4.49 7.38 -12.24
N THR A 297 -4.09 7.61 -10.98
CA THR A 297 -2.67 7.78 -10.62
C THR A 297 -1.84 6.56 -11.02
N TYR A 298 -2.39 5.38 -10.79
CA TYR A 298 -1.72 4.11 -11.08
C TYR A 298 -1.45 3.90 -12.57
N GLN A 299 -2.44 4.19 -13.43
CA GLN A 299 -2.31 4.07 -14.89
C GLN A 299 -1.08 4.82 -15.40
N PHE A 300 -0.86 6.06 -14.98
CA PHE A 300 0.32 6.84 -15.40
C PHE A 300 1.62 6.34 -14.79
N SER A 301 1.61 5.99 -13.51
CA SER A 301 2.82 5.50 -12.83
C SER A 301 3.33 4.17 -13.39
N SER A 302 2.46 3.37 -14.01
CA SER A 302 2.79 2.05 -14.54
C SER A 302 3.19 2.02 -16.02
N LEU A 303 2.99 3.11 -16.76
CA LEU A 303 3.31 3.19 -18.20
C LEU A 303 4.74 2.74 -18.55
N PRO A 304 5.80 3.07 -17.78
CA PRO A 304 7.15 2.66 -18.14
C PRO A 304 7.35 1.14 -18.22
N TYR A 305 6.53 0.34 -17.52
CA TYR A 305 6.66 -1.11 -17.51
C TYR A 305 5.42 -1.87 -18.00
N LEU A 306 4.28 -1.20 -18.18
CA LEU A 306 3.05 -1.78 -18.70
C LEU A 306 3.21 -2.61 -19.99
N PRO A 307 3.82 -2.12 -21.09
CA PRO A 307 3.94 -2.91 -22.32
C PRO A 307 4.76 -4.17 -22.10
N PHE A 308 5.77 -4.12 -21.23
CA PHE A 308 6.59 -5.28 -20.92
C PHE A 308 5.85 -6.27 -20.01
N ALA A 309 5.01 -5.78 -19.09
CA ALA A 309 4.16 -6.63 -18.26
C ALA A 309 3.18 -7.42 -19.13
N LEU A 310 2.52 -6.74 -20.07
CA LEU A 310 1.64 -7.36 -21.05
C LEU A 310 2.40 -8.32 -21.98
N LEU A 311 3.62 -7.97 -22.42
CA LEU A 311 4.48 -8.85 -23.20
C LEU A 311 4.82 -10.13 -22.43
N GLY A 312 5.20 -10.01 -21.14
CA GLY A 312 5.48 -11.14 -20.27
C GLY A 312 4.24 -12.02 -20.04
N PHE A 313 3.09 -11.41 -19.78
CA PHE A 313 1.81 -12.10 -19.65
C PHE A 313 1.46 -12.92 -20.91
N LEU A 314 1.48 -12.27 -22.07
CA LEU A 314 1.18 -12.91 -23.36
C LEU A 314 2.22 -13.97 -23.74
N PHE A 315 3.50 -13.78 -23.38
CA PHE A 315 4.54 -14.78 -23.56
C PHE A 315 4.26 -16.04 -22.74
N LEU A 316 3.89 -15.90 -21.46
CA LEU A 316 3.50 -17.04 -20.62
C LEU A 316 2.24 -17.73 -21.13
N ALA A 317 1.23 -16.95 -21.56
CA ALA A 317 0.01 -17.50 -22.18
C ALA A 317 0.33 -18.34 -23.42
N ARG A 318 1.17 -17.82 -24.32
CA ARG A 318 1.62 -18.52 -25.54
C ARG A 318 2.31 -19.83 -25.22
N ASN A 319 3.12 -19.85 -24.17
CA ASN A 319 3.85 -21.04 -23.72
C ASN A 319 3.04 -21.97 -22.80
N LYS A 320 1.77 -21.63 -22.50
CA LYS A 320 0.89 -22.35 -21.57
C LYS A 320 1.45 -22.47 -20.15
N ASP A 321 2.30 -21.54 -19.72
CA ASP A 321 2.84 -21.49 -18.36
C ASP A 321 1.94 -20.63 -17.45
N LEU A 322 0.79 -21.19 -17.08
CA LEU A 322 -0.23 -20.55 -16.24
C LEU A 322 0.14 -20.55 -14.74
N ASN A 323 1.41 -20.29 -14.42
CA ASN A 323 1.91 -20.31 -13.05
C ASN A 323 1.23 -19.26 -12.13
N LEU A 324 1.60 -19.27 -10.85
CA LEU A 324 0.99 -18.41 -9.83
C LEU A 324 1.09 -16.91 -10.14
N PHE A 325 2.17 -16.44 -10.79
CA PHE A 325 2.30 -15.02 -11.16
C PHE A 325 1.42 -14.64 -12.36
N PHE A 326 1.25 -15.56 -13.32
CA PHE A 326 0.27 -15.39 -14.40
C PHE A 326 -1.15 -15.22 -13.83
N LEU A 327 -1.53 -16.11 -12.91
CA LEU A 327 -2.84 -16.07 -12.25
C LEU A 327 -3.00 -14.86 -11.34
N TRP A 328 -1.94 -14.42 -10.66
CA TRP A 328 -1.94 -13.19 -9.88
C TRP A 328 -2.27 -11.98 -10.75
N PHE A 329 -1.55 -11.79 -11.85
CA PHE A 329 -1.85 -10.69 -12.75
C PHE A 329 -3.28 -10.76 -13.32
N LEU A 330 -3.76 -11.96 -13.68
CA LEU A 330 -5.11 -12.13 -14.20
C LEU A 330 -6.19 -11.78 -13.16
N VAL A 331 -6.12 -12.36 -11.96
CA VAL A 331 -7.11 -12.11 -10.89
C VAL A 331 -7.04 -10.65 -10.42
N GLY A 332 -5.84 -10.12 -10.19
CA GLY A 332 -5.65 -8.73 -9.81
C GLY A 332 -6.13 -7.76 -10.89
N GLY A 333 -5.86 -8.05 -12.16
CA GLY A 333 -6.34 -7.27 -13.30
C GLY A 333 -7.87 -7.26 -13.38
N ILE A 334 -8.51 -8.41 -13.20
CA ILE A 334 -9.99 -8.48 -13.17
C ILE A 334 -10.55 -7.60 -12.05
N ILE A 335 -10.02 -7.69 -10.83
CA ILE A 335 -10.50 -6.89 -9.70
C ILE A 335 -10.33 -5.39 -9.97
N VAL A 336 -9.16 -4.97 -10.43
CA VAL A 336 -8.81 -3.55 -10.60
C VAL A 336 -9.53 -2.91 -11.78
N TYR A 337 -9.49 -3.53 -12.97
CA TYR A 337 -10.03 -2.92 -14.18
C TYR A 337 -11.56 -2.99 -14.27
N PHE A 338 -12.19 -4.02 -13.69
CA PHE A 338 -13.66 -4.06 -13.57
C PHE A 338 -14.18 -3.36 -12.31
N LYS A 339 -13.30 -2.70 -11.54
CA LYS A 339 -13.64 -1.94 -10.32
C LYS A 339 -14.50 -2.75 -9.34
N LEU A 340 -14.10 -3.99 -9.09
CA LEU A 340 -14.79 -4.84 -8.12
C LEU A 340 -14.63 -4.29 -6.68
N ILE A 341 -15.29 -4.91 -5.71
CA ILE A 341 -15.33 -4.42 -4.32
C ILE A 341 -13.91 -4.20 -3.78
N PHE A 342 -13.65 -2.99 -3.24
CA PHE A 342 -12.35 -2.54 -2.73
C PHE A 342 -11.19 -2.53 -3.76
N PHE A 343 -11.47 -2.37 -5.05
CA PHE A 343 -10.46 -2.47 -6.11
C PHE A 343 -9.22 -1.59 -5.89
N ASP A 344 -9.36 -0.38 -5.34
CA ASP A 344 -8.23 0.52 -5.08
C ASP A 344 -7.18 -0.11 -4.14
N ARG A 345 -7.60 -1.01 -3.23
CA ARG A 345 -6.69 -1.75 -2.33
C ARG A 345 -5.85 -2.80 -3.08
N PHE A 346 -6.36 -3.29 -4.20
CA PHE A 346 -5.72 -4.34 -5.00
C PHE A 346 -4.76 -3.79 -6.07
N ILE A 347 -4.73 -2.47 -6.28
CA ILE A 347 -3.76 -1.81 -7.18
C ILE A 347 -2.32 -2.18 -6.79
N ILE A 348 -2.00 -2.12 -5.49
CA ILE A 348 -0.66 -2.42 -4.98
C ILE A 348 -0.27 -3.88 -5.27
N HIS A 349 -1.24 -4.80 -5.18
CA HIS A 349 -1.04 -6.21 -5.45
C HIS A 349 -0.84 -6.48 -6.94
N LEU A 350 -1.66 -5.84 -7.78
CA LEU A 350 -1.53 -5.89 -9.24
C LEU A 350 -0.16 -5.36 -9.68
N ASP A 351 0.31 -4.28 -9.07
CA ASP A 351 1.59 -3.67 -9.41
C ASP A 351 2.78 -4.61 -9.21
N ILE A 352 2.84 -5.33 -8.09
CA ILE A 352 3.89 -6.33 -7.86
C ILE A 352 3.85 -7.44 -8.94
N ALA A 353 2.67 -7.93 -9.29
CA ALA A 353 2.53 -8.91 -10.37
C ALA A 353 2.98 -8.32 -11.73
N MET A 354 2.63 -7.07 -12.01
CA MET A 354 3.05 -6.35 -13.21
C MET A 354 4.57 -6.16 -13.28
N ILE A 355 5.22 -5.78 -12.18
CA ILE A 355 6.68 -5.63 -12.10
C ILE A 355 7.38 -6.95 -12.46
N ILE A 356 6.89 -8.07 -11.90
CA ILE A 356 7.47 -9.40 -12.15
C ILE A 356 7.25 -9.82 -13.60
N LEU A 357 6.04 -9.65 -14.15
CA LEU A 357 5.77 -9.97 -15.54
C LEU A 357 6.50 -9.04 -16.52
N ALA A 358 6.68 -7.76 -16.16
CA ALA A 358 7.48 -6.82 -16.95
C ALA A 358 8.92 -7.29 -17.07
N SER A 359 9.45 -7.87 -16.00
CA SER A 359 10.79 -8.44 -15.98
C SER A 359 10.91 -9.68 -16.87
N VAL A 360 9.86 -10.52 -16.93
CA VAL A 360 9.79 -11.64 -17.87
C VAL A 360 9.79 -11.11 -19.31
N GLY A 361 8.93 -10.14 -19.63
CA GLY A 361 8.87 -9.54 -20.97
C GLY A 361 10.18 -8.89 -21.39
N LEU A 362 10.80 -8.12 -20.49
CA LEU A 362 12.11 -7.48 -20.72
C LEU A 362 13.23 -8.52 -20.89
N HIS A 363 13.24 -9.59 -20.09
CA HIS A 363 14.23 -10.63 -20.21
C HIS A 363 14.18 -11.30 -21.59
N GLU A 364 12.98 -11.60 -22.09
CA GLU A 364 12.80 -12.15 -23.44
C GLU A 364 13.20 -11.15 -24.52
N LEU A 365 12.86 -9.87 -24.35
CA LEU A 365 13.25 -8.80 -25.27
C LEU A 365 14.79 -8.65 -25.37
N MET A 366 15.50 -8.74 -24.26
CA MET A 366 16.95 -8.58 -24.24
C MET A 366 17.65 -9.65 -25.09
N LYS A 367 17.08 -10.86 -25.23
CA LYS A 367 17.64 -11.96 -26.05
C LYS A 367 17.81 -11.59 -27.52
N PHE A 368 17.16 -10.53 -28.00
CA PHE A 368 17.36 -10.01 -29.35
C PHE A 368 18.75 -9.41 -29.61
N LYS A 369 19.56 -9.15 -28.57
CA LYS A 369 20.91 -8.53 -28.66
C LYS A 369 20.93 -7.25 -29.52
N ASN A 370 19.85 -6.47 -29.50
CA ASN A 370 19.74 -5.22 -30.26
C ASN A 370 20.21 -4.04 -29.40
N ARG A 371 21.30 -3.37 -29.82
CA ARG A 371 21.86 -2.21 -29.12
C ARG A 371 20.86 -1.05 -29.02
N ILE A 372 20.02 -0.86 -30.04
CA ILE A 372 19.00 0.20 -30.05
C ILE A 372 17.96 -0.05 -28.96
N ILE A 373 17.41 -1.27 -28.89
CA ILE A 373 16.45 -1.64 -27.83
C ILE A 373 17.06 -1.42 -26.45
N THR A 374 18.31 -1.85 -26.26
CA THR A 374 19.01 -1.70 -24.99
C THR A 374 19.18 -0.22 -24.60
N ALA A 375 19.56 0.63 -25.55
CA ALA A 375 19.66 2.08 -25.32
C ALA A 375 18.32 2.72 -24.99
N LEU A 376 17.23 2.32 -25.67
CA LEU A 376 15.88 2.83 -25.38
C LEU A 376 15.39 2.41 -23.99
N LEU A 377 15.63 1.16 -23.59
CA LEU A 377 15.31 0.70 -22.24
C LEU A 377 16.07 1.50 -21.17
N PHE A 378 17.34 1.82 -21.44
CA PHE A 378 18.12 2.67 -20.55
C PHE A 378 17.55 4.09 -20.44
N ILE A 379 17.13 4.69 -21.57
CA ILE A 379 16.45 6.00 -21.58
C ILE A 379 15.16 5.96 -20.76
N LEU A 380 14.36 4.89 -20.89
CA LEU A 380 13.11 4.73 -20.14
C LEU A 380 13.36 4.55 -18.63
N LEU A 381 14.40 3.81 -18.26
CA LEU A 381 14.85 3.66 -16.88
C LEU A 381 15.28 5.01 -16.30
N LEU A 382 16.08 5.78 -17.05
CA LEU A 382 16.55 7.09 -16.63
C LEU A 382 15.37 8.08 -16.47
N SER A 383 14.43 8.10 -17.41
CA SER A 383 13.24 8.96 -17.30
C SER A 383 12.38 8.59 -16.09
N SER A 384 12.22 7.28 -15.82
CA SER A 384 11.51 6.81 -14.63
C SER A 384 12.22 7.19 -13.32
N MET A 385 13.56 7.10 -13.28
CA MET A 385 14.36 7.56 -12.14
C MET A 385 14.24 9.06 -11.89
N LEU A 386 14.17 9.88 -12.94
CA LEU A 386 13.98 11.33 -12.79
C LEU A 386 12.61 11.66 -12.18
N VAL A 387 11.54 11.02 -12.64
CA VAL A 387 10.19 11.21 -12.06
C VAL A 387 10.14 10.69 -10.63
N MET A 388 10.79 9.55 -10.35
CA MET A 388 10.92 9.01 -9.01
C MET A 388 11.63 10.01 -8.08
N TYR A 389 12.73 10.62 -8.53
CA TYR A 389 13.45 11.65 -7.78
C TYR A 389 12.58 12.88 -7.47
N GLN A 390 11.76 13.35 -8.42
CA GLN A 390 10.79 14.41 -8.16
C GLN A 390 9.81 14.00 -7.05
N ASN A 391 9.24 12.79 -7.11
CA ASN A 391 8.33 12.30 -6.08
C ASN A 391 9.01 12.17 -4.70
N ILE A 392 10.29 11.83 -4.66
CA ILE A 392 11.08 11.78 -3.41
C ILE A 392 11.24 13.17 -2.82
N ASN A 393 11.56 14.17 -3.64
CA ASN A 393 11.75 15.56 -3.16
C ASN A 393 10.43 16.20 -2.73
N ASP A 394 9.32 15.83 -3.37
CA ASP A 394 7.99 16.33 -3.05
C ASP A 394 7.36 15.58 -1.85
N ALA A 395 7.95 14.47 -1.43
CA ALA A 395 7.47 13.67 -0.31
C ALA A 395 7.60 14.44 1.01
N LYS A 396 6.45 14.82 1.58
CA LYS A 396 6.36 15.48 2.88
C LYS A 396 5.43 14.70 3.80
N PRO A 397 5.63 14.76 5.12
CA PRO A 397 4.66 14.23 6.07
C PRO A 397 3.34 15.00 5.94
N LEU A 398 2.23 14.35 6.31
CA LEU A 398 0.92 15.01 6.27
C LEU A 398 0.81 16.11 7.33
N VAL A 399 1.45 15.92 8.48
CA VAL A 399 1.48 16.89 9.57
C VAL A 399 2.92 17.34 9.73
N ASN A 400 3.14 18.64 9.84
CA ASN A 400 4.50 19.16 10.02
C ASN A 400 4.99 18.95 11.47
N GLU A 401 6.28 19.15 11.72
CA GLU A 401 6.86 18.92 13.05
C GLU A 401 6.27 19.84 14.13
N ASN A 402 5.91 21.08 13.77
CA ASN A 402 5.27 22.02 14.69
C ASN A 402 3.87 21.55 15.11
N GLU A 403 3.02 21.20 14.14
CA GLU A 403 1.69 20.64 14.37
C GLU A 403 1.78 19.37 15.23
N LEU A 404 2.73 18.46 14.94
CA LEU A 404 2.90 17.24 15.75
C LEU A 404 3.32 17.57 17.18
N ASN A 405 4.21 18.54 17.38
CA ASN A 405 4.63 18.95 18.72
C ASN A 405 3.48 19.58 19.52
N ILE A 406 2.61 20.37 18.87
CA ILE A 406 1.39 20.89 19.49
C ILE A 406 0.45 19.74 19.87
N ILE A 407 0.26 18.75 19.00
CA ILE A 407 -0.54 17.57 19.31
C ILE A 407 0.01 16.81 20.53
N LYS A 408 1.32 16.61 20.60
CA LYS A 408 1.99 15.95 21.75
C LYS A 408 1.79 16.73 23.05
N LYS A 409 1.82 18.08 23.01
CA LYS A 409 1.57 18.92 24.20
C LYS A 409 0.17 18.73 24.78
N MET A 410 -0.81 18.28 24.00
CA MET A 410 -2.16 17.98 24.49
C MET A 410 -2.19 16.83 25.51
N ASN A 411 -1.12 16.04 25.62
CA ASN A 411 -0.97 15.04 26.69
C ASN A 411 -0.84 15.66 28.09
N SER A 412 -0.73 16.99 28.21
CA SER A 412 -0.77 17.72 29.48
C SER A 412 -2.18 18.16 29.92
N LEU A 413 -3.21 17.99 29.07
CA LEU A 413 -4.60 18.30 29.41
C LEU A 413 -5.15 17.32 30.46
N GLU A 414 -6.41 17.45 30.87
CA GLU A 414 -7.04 16.52 31.82
C GLU A 414 -7.01 15.08 31.27
N SER A 415 -6.69 14.08 32.09
CA SER A 415 -6.49 12.69 31.64
C SER A 415 -7.75 12.03 31.07
N ASN A 416 -8.93 12.46 31.53
CA ASN A 416 -10.23 12.02 31.04
C ASN A 416 -10.78 12.86 29.87
N ALA A 417 -10.00 13.81 29.34
CA ALA A 417 -10.46 14.70 28.28
C ALA A 417 -10.66 14.00 26.94
N TYR A 418 -11.63 14.52 26.18
CA TYR A 418 -11.86 14.19 24.79
C TYR A 418 -11.26 15.29 23.90
N ILE A 419 -10.67 14.89 22.78
CA ILE A 419 -10.20 15.82 21.75
C ILE A 419 -10.95 15.52 20.46
N MET A 420 -11.74 16.48 20.01
CA MET A 420 -12.44 16.45 18.74
C MET A 420 -11.58 17.08 17.64
N SER A 421 -11.38 16.33 16.56
CA SER A 421 -10.90 16.88 15.30
C SER A 421 -12.08 17.17 14.39
N THR A 422 -12.14 18.36 13.78
CA THR A 422 -13.16 18.65 12.76
C THR A 422 -12.82 18.09 11.38
N SER A 423 -11.66 17.43 11.25
CA SER A 423 -11.20 16.81 10.01
C SER A 423 -10.61 15.43 10.27
N SER A 424 -11.03 14.44 9.49
CA SER A 424 -10.41 13.10 9.49
C SER A 424 -8.91 13.14 9.21
N TYR A 425 -8.42 14.19 8.55
CA TYR A 425 -6.99 14.40 8.27
C TYR A 425 -6.09 14.36 9.51
N TYR A 426 -6.49 15.05 10.58
CA TYR A 426 -5.70 15.17 11.81
C TYR A 426 -6.02 14.07 12.82
N SER A 427 -7.14 13.36 12.63
CA SER A 427 -7.66 12.40 13.61
C SER A 427 -6.69 11.27 13.94
N PRO A 428 -6.02 10.59 12.98
CA PRO A 428 -5.00 9.59 13.30
C PRO A 428 -3.88 10.14 14.19
N TRP A 429 -3.41 11.36 13.90
CA TRP A 429 -2.33 12.00 14.62
C TRP A 429 -2.72 12.36 16.05
N ILE A 430 -3.91 12.92 16.23
CA ILE A 430 -4.44 13.22 17.57
C ILE A 430 -4.60 11.94 18.37
N LEU A 431 -5.18 10.89 17.79
CA LEU A 431 -5.32 9.59 18.45
C LEU A 431 -3.97 9.04 18.94
N GLY A 432 -2.97 9.01 18.06
CA GLY A 432 -1.68 8.41 18.38
C GLY A 432 -0.78 9.23 19.30
N TYR A 433 -0.88 10.56 19.28
CA TYR A 433 0.12 11.43 19.91
C TYR A 433 -0.41 12.34 21.02
N SER A 434 -1.73 12.58 21.12
CA SER A 434 -2.27 13.42 22.19
C SER A 434 -2.40 12.69 23.53
N GLY A 435 -2.44 11.35 23.53
CA GLY A 435 -2.72 10.56 24.72
C GLY A 435 -4.15 10.74 25.26
N ARG A 436 -5.09 11.21 24.44
CA ARG A 436 -6.49 11.46 24.83
C ARG A 436 -7.48 10.72 23.93
N LYS A 437 -8.70 10.54 24.44
CA LYS A 437 -9.80 9.96 23.67
C LYS A 437 -10.13 10.89 22.51
N THR A 438 -10.23 10.35 21.30
CA THR A 438 -10.36 11.14 20.08
C THR A 438 -11.74 10.99 19.46
N VAL A 439 -12.41 12.11 19.21
CA VAL A 439 -13.66 12.19 18.45
C VAL A 439 -13.33 12.65 17.03
N ALA A 440 -13.77 11.91 16.02
CA ALA A 440 -13.30 12.09 14.65
C ALA A 440 -14.37 11.74 13.61
N PRO A 441 -14.48 12.49 12.50
CA PRO A 441 -15.48 12.24 11.48
C PRO A 441 -15.36 10.86 10.83
N GLY A 442 -16.34 9.99 11.06
CA GLY A 442 -16.43 8.65 10.52
C GLY A 442 -15.34 7.70 11.00
N LEU A 443 -14.70 8.00 12.15
CA LEU A 443 -13.55 7.26 12.67
C LEU A 443 -13.66 7.04 14.20
N PHE A 444 -13.15 5.89 14.64
CA PHE A 444 -13.00 5.49 16.05
C PHE A 444 -14.33 5.31 16.82
N ASP A 445 -14.24 4.84 18.06
CA ASP A 445 -15.42 4.44 18.84
C ASP A 445 -16.20 5.62 19.44
N TYR A 446 -15.56 6.79 19.55
CA TYR A 446 -16.16 7.95 20.21
C TYR A 446 -16.88 8.89 19.24
N ASP A 447 -16.92 8.60 17.94
CA ASP A 447 -17.76 9.35 17.00
C ASP A 447 -19.23 8.97 17.19
N LYS A 448 -20.05 9.95 17.59
CA LYS A 448 -21.49 9.77 17.78
C LYS A 448 -22.30 10.28 16.60
N TRP A 449 -21.64 10.94 15.64
CA TRP A 449 -22.30 11.61 14.53
C TRP A 449 -22.16 10.83 13.23
N ASN A 450 -23.18 10.94 12.39
CA ASN A 450 -23.12 10.49 11.00
C ASN A 450 -22.55 11.57 10.07
N PHE A 451 -22.43 11.26 8.77
CA PHE A 451 -21.87 12.18 7.79
C PHE A 451 -22.64 13.50 7.65
N GLU A 452 -23.97 13.46 7.69
CA GLU A 452 -24.83 14.65 7.55
C GLU A 452 -24.71 15.58 8.76
N GLU A 453 -24.63 15.01 9.95
CA GLU A 453 -24.37 15.74 11.20
C GLU A 453 -22.97 16.38 11.15
N TRP A 454 -21.95 15.66 10.69
CA TRP A 454 -20.61 16.24 10.50
C TRP A 454 -20.57 17.36 9.47
N GLU A 455 -21.29 17.25 8.35
CA GLU A 455 -21.36 18.35 7.37
C GLU A 455 -22.13 19.55 7.94
N THR A 456 -23.22 19.30 8.67
CA THR A 456 -23.99 20.35 9.37
C THR A 456 -23.11 21.09 10.36
N PHE A 457 -22.37 20.38 11.23
CA PHE A 457 -21.46 20.99 12.19
C PHE A 457 -20.32 21.76 11.50
N ARG A 458 -19.79 21.25 10.39
CA ARG A 458 -18.71 21.94 9.64
C ARG A 458 -19.21 23.21 8.94
N THR A 459 -20.46 23.25 8.49
CA THR A 459 -21.01 24.34 7.69
C THR A 459 -21.87 25.32 8.46
N THR A 460 -22.30 25.01 9.69
CA THR A 460 -23.07 25.99 10.48
C THR A 460 -22.25 27.25 10.79
N VAL A 461 -22.92 28.40 10.74
CA VAL A 461 -22.41 29.69 11.25
C VAL A 461 -23.09 30.07 12.57
N GLU A 462 -24.17 29.39 12.93
CA GLU A 462 -24.95 29.61 14.16
C GLU A 462 -24.18 29.03 15.35
N LYS A 463 -23.87 29.90 16.31
CA LYS A 463 -23.07 29.60 17.50
C LYS A 463 -23.80 28.65 18.43
N GLU A 464 -25.08 28.91 18.65
CA GLU A 464 -25.99 28.14 19.51
C GLU A 464 -26.14 26.71 18.99
N LYS A 465 -26.33 26.56 17.68
CA LYS A 465 -26.41 25.25 17.02
C LYS A 465 -25.13 24.44 17.17
N ALA A 466 -23.96 25.09 17.07
CA ALA A 466 -22.68 24.40 17.28
C ALA A 466 -22.56 23.86 18.71
N VAL A 467 -23.00 24.63 19.71
CA VAL A 467 -23.03 24.19 21.12
C VAL A 467 -24.02 23.05 21.33
N GLU A 468 -25.24 23.16 20.81
CA GLU A 468 -26.28 22.13 20.91
C GLU A 468 -25.79 20.80 20.37
N MET A 469 -25.16 20.81 19.19
CA MET A 469 -24.63 19.58 18.60
C MET A 469 -23.59 18.93 19.52
N LEU A 470 -22.69 19.72 20.12
CA LEU A 470 -21.61 19.21 20.97
C LEU A 470 -22.09 18.64 22.31
N ALA A 471 -23.33 18.94 22.73
CA ALA A 471 -23.89 18.48 24.00
C ALA A 471 -23.97 16.95 24.12
N VAL A 472 -23.89 16.21 23.00
CA VAL A 472 -23.88 14.73 23.02
C VAL A 472 -22.57 14.14 23.54
N TYR A 473 -21.49 14.93 23.61
CA TYR A 473 -20.16 14.48 24.02
C TYR A 473 -19.90 14.80 25.50
N GLU A 474 -19.14 13.91 26.14
CA GLU A 474 -18.73 14.09 27.53
C GLU A 474 -17.65 15.16 27.65
N LYS A 475 -17.67 15.90 28.77
CA LYS A 475 -16.66 16.91 29.12
C LYS A 475 -15.62 16.33 30.08
N PRO A 476 -14.37 16.86 30.10
CA PRO A 476 -13.89 18.00 29.33
C PRO A 476 -13.66 17.66 27.85
N LEU A 477 -14.16 18.53 26.96
CA LEU A 477 -14.03 18.40 25.52
C LEU A 477 -13.17 19.53 24.97
N TYR A 478 -12.22 19.18 24.12
CA TYR A 478 -11.38 20.12 23.39
C TYR A 478 -11.58 19.96 21.89
N ILE A 479 -11.54 21.06 21.14
CA ILE A 479 -11.64 21.07 19.69
C ILE A 479 -10.28 21.48 19.12
N TYR A 480 -9.66 20.58 18.38
CA TYR A 480 -8.42 20.84 17.66
C TYR A 480 -8.73 21.28 16.23
N LEU A 481 -8.20 22.44 15.86
CA LEU A 481 -8.24 22.99 14.51
C LEU A 481 -6.81 23.16 13.99
N GLY A 482 -6.40 22.35 13.02
CA GLY A 482 -5.06 22.43 12.41
C GLY A 482 -4.95 23.48 11.28
N GLU A 483 -3.81 23.51 10.59
CA GLU A 483 -3.48 24.54 9.58
C GLU A 483 -4.29 24.43 8.27
N LYS A 484 -4.82 23.25 7.93
CA LYS A 484 -5.59 23.07 6.69
C LYS A 484 -6.87 23.92 6.68
N LYS A 485 -7.26 24.36 5.49
CA LYS A 485 -8.42 25.26 5.26
C LYS A 485 -9.68 24.74 5.96
N ARG A 486 -10.24 25.59 6.81
CA ARG A 486 -11.43 25.33 7.64
C ARG A 486 -12.68 25.99 7.05
N LYS A 487 -13.84 25.46 7.43
CA LYS A 487 -15.14 26.09 7.17
C LYS A 487 -15.69 26.62 8.50
N ASN A 488 -16.11 27.89 8.48
CA ASN A 488 -16.93 28.54 9.51
C ASN A 488 -16.40 28.35 10.95
N GLU A 489 -15.23 28.90 11.23
CA GLU A 489 -14.60 28.91 12.57
C GLU A 489 -15.26 29.89 13.54
N THR A 490 -15.93 30.93 13.02
CA THR A 490 -16.59 31.98 13.81
C THR A 490 -17.65 31.44 14.77
N LYS A 491 -18.15 30.22 14.53
CA LYS A 491 -19.07 29.52 15.45
C LYS A 491 -18.44 29.25 16.84
N PHE A 492 -17.11 29.22 16.93
CA PHE A 492 -16.39 29.04 18.21
C PHE A 492 -16.09 30.37 18.92
N GLU A 493 -16.48 31.52 18.36
CA GLU A 493 -16.22 32.83 18.96
C GLU A 493 -17.39 33.25 19.87
N ASN A 494 -17.63 32.49 20.95
CA ASN A 494 -18.68 32.77 21.93
C ASN A 494 -18.29 32.27 23.33
N GLU A 495 -19.11 32.60 24.34
CA GLU A 495 -18.84 32.32 25.75
C GLU A 495 -18.75 30.83 26.11
N CYS A 496 -19.25 29.94 25.25
CA CYS A 496 -19.19 28.50 25.44
C CYS A 496 -17.87 27.87 24.99
N PHE A 497 -16.95 28.65 24.40
CA PHE A 497 -15.65 28.16 23.98
C PHE A 497 -14.52 29.05 24.51
N ASP A 498 -13.61 28.45 25.29
CA ASP A 498 -12.40 29.12 25.73
C ASP A 498 -11.23 28.74 24.83
N LYS A 499 -10.55 29.73 24.24
CA LYS A 499 -9.42 29.50 23.34
C LYS A 499 -8.14 29.38 24.15
N ILE A 500 -7.78 28.15 24.51
CA ILE A 500 -6.63 27.86 25.37
C ILE A 500 -5.29 27.90 24.63
N PHE A 501 -5.28 27.82 23.31
CA PHE A 501 -4.06 27.83 22.50
C PHE A 501 -4.30 28.42 21.11
N GLN A 502 -3.36 29.24 20.64
CA GLN A 502 -3.29 29.72 19.27
C GLN A 502 -1.83 29.92 18.85
N GLU A 503 -1.43 29.26 17.78
CA GLU A 503 -0.12 29.46 17.14
C GLU A 503 -0.29 29.31 15.63
N ASN A 504 0.13 30.32 14.87
CA ASN A 504 -0.18 30.43 13.44
C ASN A 504 -1.69 30.25 13.19
N GLU A 505 -2.05 29.32 12.31
CA GLU A 505 -3.41 28.94 11.99
C GLU A 505 -3.99 27.92 13.00
N ILE A 506 -3.17 27.27 13.81
CA ILE A 506 -3.60 26.21 14.72
C ILE A 506 -4.32 26.81 15.93
N LYS A 507 -5.49 26.29 16.27
CA LYS A 507 -6.30 26.73 17.42
C LYS A 507 -6.79 25.52 18.22
N ILE A 508 -6.81 25.66 19.53
CA ILE A 508 -7.43 24.69 20.44
C ILE A 508 -8.45 25.42 21.29
N PHE A 509 -9.69 24.93 21.27
CA PHE A 509 -10.78 25.46 22.08
C PHE A 509 -11.18 24.44 23.15
N LYS A 510 -11.40 24.88 24.38
CA LYS A 510 -12.07 24.12 25.44
C LYS A 510 -13.57 24.43 25.38
N VAL A 511 -14.40 23.41 25.38
CA VAL A 511 -15.85 23.56 25.37
C VAL A 511 -16.35 23.68 26.82
N LEU A 512 -16.96 24.81 27.16
CA LEU A 512 -17.44 25.17 28.51
C LEU A 512 -18.92 24.82 28.70
N CYS A 513 -19.75 25.20 27.72
CA CYS A 513 -21.10 24.69 27.54
C CYS A 513 -21.06 23.36 26.76
#